data_AF-A0A520QJY0-F1
#
_entry.id   AF-A0A520QJY0-F1
#
_cell.length_a   1.000
_cell.length_b   1.000
_cell.length_c   1.000
_cell.angle_alpha   90.00
_cell.angle_beta   90.00
_cell.angle_gamma   90.00
#
_symmetry.space_group_name_H-M   'P 1'
#
loop_
_entity.id
_entity.type
_entity.pdbx_description
1 polymer ?
#
loop_
_entity_poly.entity_id
_entity_poly.type
_entity_poly.pdbx_seq_one_letter_code
_entity_poly.pdbx_strand_id
1 'polypeptide(L)'
;MAKRGKLPKPKDASEAFENIEQPTLKWRTIAIIVVAFVVLWVTAFMIQGYDEDGVFGWVVIGVVGALTVAAIGFGIYVWRLTRKSRGIVDILSQATDEEGRKRALAQLEQGDSSDALNALARAQLVARERPADAMKILEDIDLGKAPAVVQDDVRANLGFLYLMNGRAKDARKLADDLRLDRQPNAKAKAMYAAVAAEAFARTGKADEAAKLIETYPADDPEYGEVGAMLLRAQVYTHLASKKRGLAQQSMRALAKADANMLAPFLGKGVRPELQQMAKKALKSVGLAPKQKMQVQRRF
;
A
#
# COMPACT_ATOMS: atom_id res chain seq x y z
N MET A 1 -17.10 10.97 38.54
CA MET A 1 -17.79 10.96 37.23
C MET A 1 -16.75 11.05 36.11
N ALA A 2 -16.54 9.97 35.36
CA ALA A 2 -15.51 9.94 34.30
C ALA A 2 -16.04 10.59 33.01
N LYS A 3 -15.33 11.61 32.51
CA LYS A 3 -15.61 12.23 31.21
C LYS A 3 -15.44 11.18 30.11
N ARG A 4 -16.52 10.92 29.37
CA ARG A 4 -16.49 10.12 28.13
C ARG A 4 -15.51 10.80 27.16
N GLY A 5 -14.34 10.20 26.94
CA GLY A 5 -13.43 10.62 25.89
C GLY A 5 -14.16 10.54 24.55
N LYS A 6 -14.30 11.68 23.87
CA LYS A 6 -14.77 11.70 22.49
C LYS A 6 -13.79 10.88 21.66
N LEU A 7 -14.30 9.92 20.89
CA LEU A 7 -13.52 9.14 19.94
C LEU A 7 -12.79 10.12 18.99
N PRO A 8 -11.51 9.89 18.66
CA PRO A 8 -10.83 10.68 17.65
C PRO A 8 -11.61 10.60 16.33
N LYS A 9 -11.76 11.73 15.65
CA LYS A 9 -12.35 11.78 14.30
C LYS A 9 -11.53 10.84 13.40
N PRO A 10 -12.18 9.98 12.58
CA PRO A 10 -11.45 9.13 11.64
C PRO A 10 -10.74 10.01 10.61
N LYS A 11 -9.46 9.73 10.39
CA LYS A 11 -8.54 10.49 9.56
C LYS A 11 -8.83 10.35 8.07
N ASP A 12 -8.45 11.40 7.36
CA ASP A 12 -8.82 11.74 5.99
C ASP A 12 -8.31 10.72 4.96
N ALA A 13 -9.20 10.23 4.10
CA ALA A 13 -8.83 9.43 2.94
C ALA A 13 -7.88 10.17 1.98
N SER A 14 -7.80 11.51 2.10
CA SER A 14 -6.88 12.37 1.37
C SER A 14 -5.43 12.29 1.87
N GLU A 15 -5.15 11.98 3.16
CA GLU A 15 -3.78 11.89 3.69
C GLU A 15 -2.99 10.71 3.09
N ALA A 16 -3.69 9.66 2.61
CA ALA A 16 -3.08 8.55 1.87
C ALA A 16 -2.59 8.97 0.48
N PHE A 17 -3.13 10.08 -0.07
CA PHE A 17 -2.78 10.62 -1.38
C PHE A 17 -1.95 11.90 -1.32
N GLU A 18 -2.03 12.68 -0.23
CA GLU A 18 -1.10 13.79 0.05
C GLU A 18 0.35 13.31 0.13
N ASN A 19 0.54 12.04 0.46
CA ASN A 19 1.81 11.35 0.57
C ASN A 19 2.28 10.62 -0.71
N ILE A 20 1.49 10.66 -1.79
CA ILE A 20 2.05 10.49 -3.12
C ILE A 20 2.81 11.77 -3.38
N GLU A 21 4.04 11.84 -2.88
CA GLU A 21 5.00 12.89 -3.27
C GLU A 21 4.89 13.00 -4.77
N GLN A 22 4.30 14.12 -5.21
CA GLN A 22 4.16 14.41 -6.61
C GLN A 22 5.56 14.18 -7.19
N PRO A 23 5.73 13.38 -8.26
CA PRO A 23 6.99 13.38 -8.96
C PRO A 23 7.19 14.82 -9.43
N THR A 24 7.89 15.61 -8.62
CA THR A 24 8.26 16.96 -8.97
C THR A 24 9.24 16.73 -10.08
N LEU A 25 8.76 16.90 -11.31
CA LEU A 25 9.60 16.89 -12.48
C LEU A 25 10.60 18.02 -12.25
N LYS A 26 11.77 17.65 -11.71
CA LYS A 26 12.85 18.59 -11.48
C LYS A 26 13.20 19.12 -12.86
N TRP A 27 12.81 20.35 -13.16
CA TRP A 27 13.07 20.99 -14.46
C TRP A 27 14.55 20.90 -14.82
N ARG A 28 15.42 20.92 -13.81
CA ARG A 28 16.85 20.63 -13.93
C ARG A 28 17.15 19.25 -14.56
N THR A 29 16.45 18.20 -14.16
CA THR A 29 16.61 16.84 -14.72
C THR A 29 16.12 16.78 -16.16
N ILE A 30 14.99 17.42 -16.48
CA ILE A 30 14.52 17.51 -17.88
C ILE A 30 15.53 18.28 -18.74
N ALA A 31 16.05 19.41 -18.25
CA ALA A 31 17.05 20.19 -18.96
C ALA A 31 18.33 19.38 -19.22
N ILE A 32 18.80 18.59 -18.25
CA ILE A 32 19.94 17.68 -18.43
C ILE A 32 19.66 16.65 -19.51
N ILE A 33 18.46 16.04 -19.51
CA ILE A 33 18.06 15.05 -20.54
C ILE A 33 18.06 15.70 -21.92
N VAL A 34 17.48 16.89 -22.07
CA VAL A 34 17.44 17.62 -23.34
C VAL A 34 18.85 17.95 -23.83
N VAL A 35 19.73 18.45 -22.95
CA VAL A 35 21.14 18.73 -23.30
C VAL A 35 21.87 17.45 -23.72
N ALA A 36 21.65 16.33 -23.03
CA ALA A 36 22.25 15.05 -23.40
C ALA A 36 21.79 14.57 -24.79
N PHE A 37 20.51 14.74 -25.14
CA PHE A 37 20.01 14.45 -26.48
C PHE A 37 20.59 15.39 -27.53
N VAL A 38 20.76 16.69 -27.23
CA VAL A 38 21.42 17.65 -28.14
C VAL A 38 22.86 17.20 -28.41
N VAL A 39 23.61 16.81 -27.38
CA VAL A 39 24.98 16.28 -27.55
C VAL A 39 24.96 15.01 -28.40
N LEU A 40 24.04 14.06 -28.14
CA LEU A 40 23.89 12.84 -28.95
C LEU A 40 23.64 13.13 -30.43
N TRP A 41 22.77 14.09 -30.74
CA TRP A 41 22.49 14.49 -32.11
C TRP A 41 23.70 15.17 -32.77
N VAL A 42 24.39 16.07 -32.06
CA VAL A 42 25.62 16.72 -32.56
C VAL A 42 26.70 15.66 -32.85
N THR A 43 26.89 14.70 -31.96
CA THR A 43 27.83 13.58 -32.18
C THR A 43 27.40 12.70 -33.36
N ALA A 44 26.11 12.40 -33.51
CA ALA A 44 25.60 11.62 -34.65
C ALA A 44 25.86 12.32 -36.00
N PHE A 45 25.63 13.63 -36.08
CA PHE A 45 25.92 14.41 -37.29
C PHE A 45 27.42 14.54 -37.57
N MET A 46 28.25 14.68 -36.53
CA MET A 46 29.72 14.65 -36.71
C MET A 46 30.17 13.31 -37.29
N ILE A 47 29.68 12.19 -36.76
CA ILE A 47 30.02 10.85 -37.26
C ILE A 47 29.59 10.68 -38.72
N GLN A 48 28.38 11.15 -39.09
CA GLN A 48 27.94 11.14 -40.48
C GLN A 48 28.87 11.94 -41.41
N GLY A 49 29.34 13.11 -40.96
CA GLY A 49 30.26 13.94 -41.76
C GLY A 49 31.67 13.37 -41.91
N TYR A 50 32.11 12.44 -41.06
CA TYR A 50 33.40 11.74 -41.20
C TYR A 50 33.32 10.48 -42.06
N ASP A 51 32.12 9.93 -42.26
CA ASP A 51 31.85 8.65 -42.93
C ASP A 51 30.82 8.86 -44.05
N GLU A 52 31.08 9.81 -44.96
CA GLU A 52 30.12 10.24 -45.99
C GLU A 52 29.70 9.11 -46.96
N ASP A 53 30.59 8.15 -47.22
CA ASP A 53 30.36 7.00 -48.10
C ASP A 53 29.94 5.72 -47.33
N GLY A 54 29.92 5.77 -46.00
CA GLY A 54 29.69 4.61 -45.14
C GLY A 54 28.24 4.48 -44.65
N VAL A 55 27.76 3.24 -44.63
CA VAL A 55 26.43 2.90 -44.07
C VAL A 55 26.34 3.22 -42.57
N PHE A 56 27.47 3.30 -41.87
CA PHE A 56 27.53 3.42 -40.43
C PHE A 56 27.05 4.79 -39.92
N GLY A 57 27.37 5.89 -40.60
CA GLY A 57 26.84 7.23 -40.25
C GLY A 57 25.31 7.30 -40.24
N TRP A 58 24.66 6.70 -41.23
CA TRP A 58 23.19 6.63 -41.31
C TRP A 58 22.57 5.71 -40.25
N VAL A 59 23.25 4.61 -39.89
CA VAL A 59 22.80 3.73 -38.80
C VAL A 59 22.81 4.47 -37.47
N VAL A 60 23.86 5.25 -37.18
CA VAL A 60 23.96 6.03 -35.93
C VAL A 60 22.83 7.05 -35.83
N ILE A 61 22.54 7.77 -36.90
CA ILE A 61 21.41 8.71 -36.96
C ILE A 61 20.09 8.00 -36.77
N GLY A 62 19.90 6.84 -37.42
CA GLY A 62 18.70 6.02 -37.24
C GLY A 62 18.48 5.60 -35.78
N VAL A 63 19.54 5.18 -35.09
CA VAL A 63 19.48 4.80 -33.66
C VAL A 63 19.14 5.99 -32.78
N VAL A 64 19.80 7.14 -32.96
CA VAL A 64 19.52 8.35 -32.17
C VAL A 64 18.12 8.88 -32.43
N GLY A 65 17.64 8.80 -33.69
CA GLY A 65 16.27 9.09 -34.08
C GLY A 65 15.26 8.21 -33.36
N ALA A 66 15.46 6.89 -33.36
CA ALA A 66 14.60 5.94 -32.67
C ALA A 66 14.56 6.17 -31.15
N LEU A 67 15.72 6.43 -30.53
CA LEU A 67 15.82 6.78 -29.11
C LEU A 67 15.07 8.08 -28.77
N THR A 68 15.17 9.08 -29.63
CA THR A 68 14.47 10.36 -29.47
C THR A 68 12.95 10.16 -29.52
N VAL A 69 12.44 9.41 -30.51
CA VAL A 69 11.01 9.08 -30.62
C VAL A 69 10.53 8.30 -29.40
N ALA A 70 11.30 7.31 -28.94
CA ALA A 70 10.99 6.54 -27.74
C ALA A 70 10.92 7.44 -26.48
N ALA A 71 11.87 8.37 -26.32
CA ALA A 71 11.89 9.31 -25.20
C ALA A 71 10.70 10.27 -25.22
N ILE A 72 10.32 10.79 -26.40
CA ILE A 72 9.13 11.64 -26.57
C ILE A 72 7.87 10.84 -26.22
N GLY A 73 7.73 9.62 -26.74
CA GLY A 73 6.62 8.73 -26.44
C GLY A 73 6.48 8.45 -24.94
N PHE A 74 7.60 8.17 -24.26
CA PHE A 74 7.64 8.00 -22.81
C PHE A 74 7.26 9.28 -22.06
N GLY A 75 7.72 10.46 -22.51
CA GLY A 75 7.34 11.75 -21.93
C GLY A 75 5.83 12.02 -22.01
N ILE A 76 5.22 11.78 -23.17
CA ILE A 76 3.77 11.91 -23.37
C ILE A 76 3.01 10.93 -22.46
N TYR A 77 3.48 9.69 -22.36
CA TYR A 77 2.90 8.68 -21.48
C TYR A 77 2.91 9.13 -20.00
N VAL A 78 4.06 9.58 -19.49
CA VAL A 78 4.20 10.07 -18.10
C VAL A 78 3.32 11.28 -17.85
N TRP A 79 3.23 12.21 -18.81
CA TRP A 79 2.37 13.39 -18.70
C TRP A 79 0.89 13.02 -18.61
N ARG A 80 0.42 12.12 -19.48
CA ARG A 80 -0.97 11.62 -19.45
C ARG A 80 -1.28 10.93 -18.12
N LEU A 81 -0.37 10.08 -17.64
CA LEU A 81 -0.52 9.39 -16.36
C LEU A 81 -0.60 10.39 -15.20
N THR A 82 0.31 11.35 -15.13
CA THR A 82 0.35 12.37 -14.08
C THR A 82 -0.94 13.18 -14.01
N ARG A 83 -1.49 13.56 -15.18
CA ARG A 83 -2.76 14.29 -15.24
C ARG A 83 -3.93 13.44 -14.74
N LYS A 84 -3.96 12.16 -15.09
CA LYS A 84 -4.99 11.21 -14.62
C LYS A 84 -4.91 11.00 -13.11
N SER A 85 -3.70 10.79 -12.58
CA SER A 85 -3.47 10.65 -11.14
C SER A 85 -3.93 11.89 -10.37
N ARG A 86 -3.62 13.09 -10.86
CA ARG A 86 -4.07 14.35 -10.24
C ARG A 86 -5.59 14.45 -10.18
N GLY A 87 -6.29 14.08 -11.25
CA GLY A 87 -7.75 14.07 -11.27
C GLY A 87 -8.33 13.12 -10.21
N ILE A 88 -7.78 11.92 -10.09
CA ILE A 88 -8.21 10.95 -9.06
C ILE A 88 -7.93 11.46 -7.65
N VAL A 89 -6.75 12.03 -7.41
CA VAL A 89 -6.38 12.61 -6.11
C VAL A 89 -7.32 13.77 -5.75
N ASP A 90 -7.68 14.62 -6.70
CA ASP A 90 -8.61 15.73 -6.47
C ASP A 90 -10.03 15.23 -6.15
N ILE A 91 -10.47 14.15 -6.79
CA ILE A 91 -11.74 13.50 -6.45
C ILE A 91 -11.72 12.95 -5.01
N LEU A 92 -10.61 12.34 -4.60
CA LEU A 92 -10.47 11.74 -3.27
C LEU A 92 -10.26 12.79 -2.17
N SER A 93 -9.62 13.92 -2.49
CA SER A 93 -9.44 15.04 -1.54
C SER A 93 -10.77 15.66 -1.12
N GLN A 94 -11.78 15.61 -2.01
CA GLN A 94 -13.13 16.09 -1.75
C GLN A 94 -13.98 15.09 -0.95
N ALA A 95 -13.51 13.85 -0.74
CA ALA A 95 -14.25 12.79 -0.05
C ALA A 95 -14.07 12.82 1.48
N THR A 96 -14.21 14.00 2.10
CA THR A 96 -14.00 14.20 3.55
C THR A 96 -15.19 13.80 4.42
N ASP A 97 -16.39 13.68 3.83
CA ASP A 97 -17.60 13.25 4.51
C ASP A 97 -18.37 12.16 3.73
N GLU A 98 -19.50 11.73 4.30
CA GLU A 98 -20.35 10.68 3.73
C GLU A 98 -20.89 11.03 2.33
N GLU A 99 -21.26 12.30 2.12
CA GLU A 99 -21.84 12.75 0.87
C GLU A 99 -20.76 12.97 -0.19
N GLY A 100 -19.64 13.58 0.19
CA GLY A 100 -18.42 13.71 -0.60
C GLY A 100 -17.89 12.35 -1.06
N ARG A 101 -17.90 11.34 -0.19
CA ARG A 101 -17.53 9.97 -0.57
C ARG A 101 -18.42 9.38 -1.64
N LYS A 102 -19.75 9.54 -1.52
CA LYS A 102 -20.70 9.06 -2.54
C LYS A 102 -20.52 9.78 -3.87
N ARG A 103 -20.30 11.10 -3.85
CA ARG A 103 -20.01 11.90 -5.05
C ARG A 103 -18.70 11.46 -5.69
N ALA A 104 -17.65 11.28 -4.91
CA ALA A 104 -16.35 10.81 -5.37
C ALA A 104 -16.46 9.42 -6.03
N LEU A 105 -17.19 8.50 -5.40
CA LEU A 105 -17.44 7.18 -5.95
C LEU A 105 -18.20 7.25 -7.29
N ALA A 106 -19.24 8.09 -7.38
CA ALA A 106 -19.99 8.29 -8.61
C ALA A 106 -19.14 8.90 -9.75
N GLN A 107 -18.20 9.80 -9.43
CA GLN A 107 -17.26 10.34 -10.42
C GLN A 107 -16.25 9.30 -10.88
N LEU A 108 -15.72 8.49 -9.97
CA LEU A 108 -14.79 7.41 -10.29
C LEU A 108 -15.46 6.29 -11.12
N GLU A 109 -16.74 6.04 -10.90
CA GLU A 109 -17.55 5.07 -11.67
C GLU A 109 -17.81 5.49 -13.11
N GLN A 110 -17.79 6.79 -13.42
CA GLN A 110 -17.85 7.31 -14.79
C GLN A 110 -16.51 7.17 -15.52
N GLY A 111 -15.42 6.93 -14.78
CA GLY A 111 -14.10 6.69 -15.34
C GLY A 111 -13.92 5.27 -15.87
N ASP A 112 -12.76 5.02 -16.46
CA ASP A 112 -12.37 3.69 -16.93
C ASP A 112 -12.18 2.73 -15.76
N SER A 113 -12.99 1.67 -15.70
CA SER A 113 -12.93 0.65 -14.65
C SER A 113 -11.76 -0.32 -14.80
N SER A 114 -11.17 -0.41 -16.01
CA SER A 114 -9.99 -1.23 -16.26
C SER A 114 -8.69 -0.54 -15.81
N ASP A 115 -8.77 0.74 -15.48
CA ASP A 115 -7.64 1.49 -14.94
C ASP A 115 -7.40 1.12 -13.48
N ALA A 116 -6.23 0.53 -13.22
CA ALA A 116 -5.85 0.07 -11.89
C ALA A 116 -5.85 1.20 -10.84
N LEU A 117 -5.49 2.43 -11.21
CA LEU A 117 -5.45 3.55 -10.29
C LEU A 117 -6.87 4.01 -9.91
N ASN A 118 -7.80 4.07 -10.87
CA ASN A 118 -9.21 4.32 -10.61
C ASN A 118 -9.81 3.22 -9.73
N ALA A 119 -9.59 1.95 -10.08
CA ALA A 119 -10.07 0.81 -9.30
C ALA A 119 -9.54 0.84 -7.85
N LEU A 120 -8.25 1.13 -7.65
CA LEU A 120 -7.65 1.30 -6.33
C LEU A 120 -8.34 2.42 -5.53
N ALA A 121 -8.57 3.58 -6.15
CA ALA A 121 -9.26 4.70 -5.52
C ALA A 121 -10.69 4.33 -5.09
N ARG A 122 -11.46 3.68 -5.96
CA ARG A 122 -12.81 3.18 -5.65
C ARG A 122 -12.78 2.18 -4.50
N ALA A 123 -11.84 1.24 -4.52
CA ALA A 123 -11.69 0.24 -3.47
C ALA A 123 -11.45 0.90 -2.11
N GLN A 124 -10.61 1.93 -2.03
CA GLN A 124 -10.36 2.65 -0.78
C GLN A 124 -11.58 3.36 -0.22
N LEU A 125 -12.39 4.01 -1.08
CA LEU A 125 -13.65 4.64 -0.64
C LEU A 125 -14.64 3.59 -0.12
N VAL A 126 -14.71 2.43 -0.75
CA VAL A 126 -15.67 1.38 -0.40
C VAL A 126 -15.20 0.53 0.80
N ALA A 127 -13.89 0.43 1.04
CA ALA A 127 -13.29 -0.45 2.05
C ALA A 127 -13.81 -0.20 3.48
N ARG A 128 -14.19 1.04 3.79
CA ARG A 128 -14.68 1.42 5.12
C ARG A 128 -16.02 0.77 5.48
N GLU A 129 -16.94 0.69 4.52
CA GLU A 129 -18.30 0.19 4.77
C GLU A 129 -18.50 -1.23 4.25
N ARG A 130 -17.92 -1.51 3.09
CA ARG A 130 -18.09 -2.76 2.37
C ARG A 130 -16.71 -3.31 2.01
N PRO A 131 -15.94 -3.78 3.01
CA PRO A 131 -14.60 -4.32 2.77
C PRO A 131 -14.60 -5.51 1.79
N ALA A 132 -15.71 -6.25 1.70
CA ALA A 132 -15.90 -7.32 0.72
C ALA A 132 -15.96 -6.80 -0.72
N ASP A 133 -16.63 -5.65 -0.95
CA ASP A 133 -16.73 -5.06 -2.28
C ASP A 133 -15.39 -4.43 -2.70
N ALA A 134 -14.66 -3.84 -1.76
CA ALA A 134 -13.31 -3.36 -2.00
C ALA A 134 -12.35 -4.48 -2.43
N MET A 135 -12.44 -5.66 -1.80
CA MET A 135 -11.65 -6.82 -2.23
C MET A 135 -11.95 -7.21 -3.67
N LYS A 136 -13.23 -7.31 -4.06
CA LYS A 136 -13.62 -7.67 -5.43
C LYS A 136 -13.06 -6.68 -6.45
N ILE A 137 -13.20 -5.38 -6.17
CA ILE A 137 -12.67 -4.32 -7.05
C ILE A 137 -11.16 -4.50 -7.27
N LEU A 138 -10.41 -4.84 -6.22
CA LEU A 138 -8.95 -5.04 -6.33
C LEU A 138 -8.60 -6.39 -6.98
N GLU A 139 -9.40 -7.45 -6.77
CA GLU A 139 -9.26 -8.76 -7.41
C GLU A 139 -9.46 -8.68 -8.93
N ASP A 140 -10.32 -7.79 -9.41
CA ASP A 140 -10.64 -7.60 -10.83
C ASP A 140 -9.56 -6.81 -11.61
N ILE A 141 -8.56 -6.24 -10.92
CA ILE A 141 -7.50 -5.46 -11.57
C ILE A 141 -6.54 -6.37 -12.34
N ASP A 142 -6.33 -6.05 -13.63
CA ASP A 142 -5.23 -6.63 -14.41
C ASP A 142 -3.90 -6.01 -13.99
N LEU A 143 -3.25 -6.63 -12.98
CA LEU A 143 -1.95 -6.20 -12.46
C LEU A 143 -0.86 -6.15 -13.55
N GLY A 144 -0.95 -6.97 -14.60
CA GLY A 144 0.05 -6.99 -15.67
C GLY A 144 0.09 -5.70 -16.49
N LYS A 145 -1.03 -4.98 -16.55
CA LYS A 145 -1.19 -3.71 -17.28
C LYS A 145 -1.01 -2.47 -16.41
N ALA A 146 -1.04 -2.64 -15.09
CA ALA A 146 -0.88 -1.53 -14.17
C ALA A 146 0.58 -1.05 -14.09
N PRO A 147 0.84 0.25 -13.86
CA PRO A 147 2.18 0.75 -13.54
C PRO A 147 2.77 0.04 -12.32
N ALA A 148 4.08 -0.22 -12.31
CA ALA A 148 4.73 -1.04 -11.28
C ALA A 148 4.42 -0.62 -9.83
N VAL A 149 4.46 0.69 -9.53
CA VAL A 149 4.12 1.20 -8.19
C VAL A 149 2.67 0.91 -7.82
N VAL A 150 1.74 1.11 -8.77
CA VAL A 150 0.30 0.83 -8.58
C VAL A 150 0.06 -0.67 -8.37
N GLN A 151 0.82 -1.54 -9.04
CA GLN A 151 0.73 -2.98 -8.79
C GLN A 151 1.05 -3.31 -7.33
N ASP A 152 2.13 -2.72 -6.80
CA ASP A 152 2.57 -2.96 -5.44
C ASP A 152 1.59 -2.36 -4.42
N ASP A 153 0.99 -1.19 -4.72
CA ASP A 153 -0.12 -0.63 -3.93
C ASP A 153 -1.32 -1.58 -3.88
N VAL A 154 -1.74 -2.14 -5.03
CA VAL A 154 -2.85 -3.10 -5.10
C VAL A 154 -2.52 -4.39 -4.34
N ARG A 155 -1.31 -4.94 -4.53
CA ARG A 155 -0.84 -6.14 -3.80
C ARG A 155 -0.87 -5.92 -2.29
N ALA A 156 -0.40 -4.76 -1.81
CA ALA A 156 -0.39 -4.44 -0.39
C ALA A 156 -1.81 -4.26 0.18
N ASN A 157 -2.66 -3.49 -0.49
CA ASN A 157 -4.04 -3.23 -0.04
C ASN A 157 -4.89 -4.51 -0.08
N LEU A 158 -4.86 -5.26 -1.19
CA LEU A 158 -5.59 -6.52 -1.31
C LEU A 158 -5.03 -7.58 -0.35
N GLY A 159 -3.70 -7.65 -0.23
CA GLY A 159 -3.02 -8.53 0.73
C GLY A 159 -3.45 -8.25 2.17
N PHE A 160 -3.55 -6.99 2.56
CA PHE A 160 -4.07 -6.61 3.86
C PHE A 160 -5.52 -7.06 4.07
N LEU A 161 -6.41 -6.84 3.09
CA LEU A 161 -7.79 -7.28 3.18
C LEU A 161 -7.91 -8.82 3.29
N TYR A 162 -7.10 -9.57 2.54
CA TYR A 162 -7.00 -11.01 2.68
C TYR A 162 -6.56 -11.44 4.08
N LEU A 163 -5.55 -10.78 4.64
CA LEU A 163 -5.07 -11.06 5.99
C LEU A 163 -6.16 -10.83 7.04
N MET A 164 -6.88 -9.72 6.93
CA MET A 164 -8.00 -9.36 7.82
C MET A 164 -9.13 -10.38 7.76
N ASN A 165 -9.33 -11.03 6.61
CA ASN A 165 -10.35 -12.06 6.40
C ASN A 165 -9.83 -13.50 6.58
N GLY A 166 -8.65 -13.68 7.18
CA GLY A 166 -8.13 -15.03 7.43
C GLY A 166 -7.48 -15.72 6.23
N ARG A 167 -7.52 -15.12 5.03
CA ARG A 167 -7.02 -15.65 3.75
C ARG A 167 -5.50 -15.49 3.61
N ALA A 168 -4.74 -15.97 4.59
CA ALA A 168 -3.27 -15.79 4.64
C ALA A 168 -2.53 -16.40 3.43
N LYS A 169 -3.04 -17.50 2.87
CA LYS A 169 -2.45 -18.13 1.68
C LYS A 169 -2.62 -17.27 0.41
N ASP A 170 -3.73 -16.55 0.29
CA ASP A 170 -3.95 -15.65 -0.85
C ASP A 170 -3.11 -14.38 -0.68
N ALA A 171 -3.09 -13.82 0.54
CA ALA A 171 -2.21 -12.69 0.87
C ALA A 171 -0.74 -13.02 0.58
N ARG A 172 -0.36 -14.28 0.82
CA ARG A 172 0.99 -14.75 0.60
C ARG A 172 1.43 -14.68 -0.87
N LYS A 173 0.55 -15.04 -1.82
CA LYS A 173 0.84 -14.93 -3.25
C LYS A 173 1.16 -13.48 -3.65
N LEU A 174 0.41 -12.53 -3.10
CA LEU A 174 0.64 -11.10 -3.34
C LEU A 174 1.93 -10.60 -2.68
N ALA A 175 2.22 -11.08 -1.46
CA ALA A 175 3.41 -10.69 -0.71
C ALA A 175 4.71 -11.18 -1.34
N ASP A 176 4.71 -12.34 -2.02
CA ASP A 176 5.89 -12.88 -2.70
C ASP A 176 6.36 -11.98 -3.86
N ASP A 177 5.44 -11.29 -4.53
CA ASP A 177 5.74 -10.38 -5.64
C ASP A 177 5.85 -8.90 -5.22
N LEU A 178 5.62 -8.59 -3.94
CA LEU A 178 5.53 -7.22 -3.45
C LEU A 178 6.93 -6.59 -3.34
N ARG A 179 7.13 -5.48 -4.05
CA ARG A 179 8.44 -4.79 -4.08
C ARG A 179 8.46 -3.49 -3.29
N LEU A 180 9.04 -3.57 -2.08
CA LEU A 180 9.18 -2.43 -1.16
C LEU A 180 10.13 -1.35 -1.68
N ASP A 181 11.13 -1.72 -2.46
CA ASP A 181 12.17 -0.80 -2.94
C ASP A 181 11.66 0.18 -4.01
N ARG A 182 10.54 -0.13 -4.66
CA ARG A 182 9.87 0.75 -5.62
C ARG A 182 9.03 1.85 -4.98
N GLN A 183 8.76 1.77 -3.68
CA GLN A 183 7.93 2.73 -2.96
C GLN A 183 8.84 3.81 -2.35
N PRO A 184 8.85 5.06 -2.86
CA PRO A 184 9.67 6.12 -2.27
C PRO A 184 9.15 6.56 -0.89
N ASN A 185 7.83 6.50 -0.66
CA ASN A 185 7.25 6.97 0.59
C ASN A 185 7.51 5.99 1.74
N ALA A 186 8.11 6.48 2.84
CA ALA A 186 8.48 5.67 4.00
C ALA A 186 7.27 4.99 4.68
N LYS A 187 6.17 5.74 4.88
CA LYS A 187 4.93 5.23 5.49
C LYS A 187 4.29 4.13 4.64
N ALA A 188 4.20 4.33 3.32
CA ALA A 188 3.67 3.32 2.41
C ALA A 188 4.57 2.07 2.34
N LYS A 189 5.89 2.25 2.34
CA LYS A 189 6.87 1.15 2.37
C LYS A 189 6.75 0.34 3.67
N ALA A 190 6.57 1.00 4.81
CA ALA A 190 6.30 0.35 6.09
C ALA A 190 4.98 -0.45 6.07
N MET A 191 3.95 0.07 5.39
CA MET A 191 2.68 -0.64 5.20
C MET A 191 2.89 -1.93 4.40
N TYR A 192 3.67 -1.86 3.31
CA TYR A 192 4.02 -3.01 2.49
C TYR A 192 4.77 -4.06 3.31
N ALA A 193 5.74 -3.61 4.12
CA ALA A 193 6.49 -4.46 5.03
C ALA A 193 5.59 -5.16 6.05
N ALA A 194 4.63 -4.45 6.65
CA ALA A 194 3.66 -5.01 7.59
C ALA A 194 2.84 -6.14 6.94
N VAL A 195 2.31 -5.90 5.74
CA VAL A 195 1.51 -6.89 5.00
C VAL A 195 2.35 -8.11 4.62
N ALA A 196 3.53 -7.90 4.05
CA ALA A 196 4.44 -8.98 3.68
C ALA A 196 4.88 -9.80 4.90
N ALA A 197 5.31 -9.14 5.97
CA ALA A 197 5.74 -9.80 7.19
C ALA A 197 4.63 -10.65 7.81
N GLU A 198 3.41 -10.13 7.91
CA GLU A 198 2.30 -10.91 8.44
C GLU A 198 1.97 -12.12 7.53
N ALA A 199 1.94 -11.92 6.22
CA ALA A 199 1.68 -13.01 5.26
C ALA A 199 2.74 -14.11 5.38
N PHE A 200 4.02 -13.74 5.45
CA PHE A 200 5.14 -14.66 5.64
C PHE A 200 5.06 -15.39 6.98
N ALA A 201 4.81 -14.68 8.08
CA ALA A 201 4.69 -15.27 9.41
C ALA A 201 3.56 -16.29 9.48
N ARG A 202 2.41 -16.00 8.86
CA ARG A 202 1.22 -16.87 8.87
C ARG A 202 1.32 -18.05 7.90
N THR A 203 2.31 -18.07 7.00
CA THR A 203 2.51 -19.12 5.99
C THR A 203 3.83 -19.88 6.12
N GLY A 204 4.54 -19.70 7.24
CA GLY A 204 5.72 -20.52 7.58
C GLY A 204 7.07 -19.92 7.21
N LYS A 205 7.12 -18.68 6.72
CA LYS A 205 8.36 -17.92 6.48
C LYS A 205 8.66 -16.96 7.62
N ALA A 206 8.80 -17.50 8.83
CA ALA A 206 9.01 -16.72 10.04
C ALA A 206 10.30 -15.88 9.99
N ASP A 207 11.36 -16.38 9.37
CA ASP A 207 12.66 -15.71 9.33
C ASP A 207 12.64 -14.50 8.38
N GLU A 208 11.97 -14.60 7.22
CA GLU A 208 11.78 -13.46 6.32
C GLU A 208 10.87 -12.40 6.96
N ALA A 209 9.82 -12.84 7.66
CA ALA A 209 8.97 -11.95 8.42
C ALA A 209 9.73 -11.21 9.54
N ALA A 210 10.65 -11.90 10.24
CA ALA A 210 11.47 -11.32 11.29
C ALA A 210 12.38 -10.21 10.74
N LYS A 211 13.06 -10.44 9.61
CA LYS A 211 13.90 -9.43 8.96
C LYS A 211 13.11 -8.16 8.61
N LEU A 212 11.88 -8.32 8.10
CA LEU A 212 11.03 -7.18 7.77
C LEU A 212 10.64 -6.36 9.02
N ILE A 213 10.15 -7.00 10.08
CA ILE A 213 9.74 -6.24 11.29
C ILE A 213 10.92 -5.64 12.07
N GLU A 214 12.14 -6.16 11.88
CA GLU A 214 13.37 -5.58 12.43
C GLU A 214 13.80 -4.35 11.61
N THR A 215 13.57 -4.36 10.30
CA THR A 215 13.89 -3.23 9.41
C THR A 215 12.88 -2.08 9.57
N TYR A 216 11.62 -2.40 9.86
CA TYR A 216 10.53 -1.43 9.99
C TYR A 216 9.95 -1.45 11.42
N PRO A 217 10.59 -0.76 12.39
CA PRO A 217 10.13 -0.73 13.77
C PRO A 217 8.79 0.02 13.90
N ALA A 218 7.86 -0.53 14.67
CA ALA A 218 6.49 -0.04 14.73
C ALA A 218 6.31 1.27 15.52
N ASP A 219 7.30 1.64 16.33
CA ASP A 219 7.36 2.86 17.13
C ASP A 219 8.06 4.02 16.42
N ASP A 220 8.50 3.82 15.18
CA ASP A 220 9.03 4.90 14.35
C ASP A 220 7.94 5.98 14.12
N PRO A 221 8.19 7.23 14.55
CA PRO A 221 7.25 8.32 14.34
C PRO A 221 6.89 8.56 12.87
N GLU A 222 7.78 8.25 11.92
CA GLU A 222 7.54 8.45 10.48
C GLU A 222 6.40 7.58 9.94
N TYR A 223 6.10 6.45 10.58
CA TYR A 223 5.08 5.51 10.10
C TYR A 223 3.67 5.89 10.58
N GLY A 224 3.56 6.72 11.61
CA GLY A 224 2.29 7.21 12.14
C GLY A 224 1.27 6.07 12.36
N GLU A 225 0.13 6.14 11.67
CA GLU A 225 -0.95 5.13 11.78
C GLU A 225 -0.57 3.72 11.32
N VAL A 226 0.44 3.58 10.46
CA VAL A 226 0.91 2.27 9.99
C VAL A 226 1.58 1.49 11.12
N GLY A 227 2.00 2.16 12.20
CA GLY A 227 2.53 1.52 13.40
C GLY A 227 1.60 0.43 13.97
N ALA A 228 0.28 0.62 13.93
CA ALA A 228 -0.67 -0.41 14.37
C ALA A 228 -0.64 -1.66 13.47
N MET A 229 -0.48 -1.49 12.15
CA MET A 229 -0.34 -2.59 11.21
C MET A 229 0.98 -3.34 11.43
N LEU A 230 2.08 -2.62 11.68
CA LEU A 230 3.37 -3.21 12.03
C LEU A 230 3.32 -3.99 13.34
N LEU A 231 2.69 -3.45 14.39
CA LEU A 231 2.47 -4.14 15.65
C LEU A 231 1.67 -5.44 15.46
N ARG A 232 0.65 -5.40 14.58
CA ARG A 232 -0.13 -6.59 14.21
C ARG A 232 0.75 -7.64 13.51
N ALA A 233 1.58 -7.22 12.56
CA ALA A 233 2.54 -8.11 11.91
C ALA A 233 3.55 -8.71 12.92
N GLN A 234 4.09 -7.90 13.82
CA GLN A 234 5.00 -8.34 14.89
C GLN A 234 4.39 -9.42 15.78
N VAL A 235 3.11 -9.31 16.14
CA VAL A 235 2.41 -10.35 16.91
C VAL A 235 2.49 -11.71 16.19
N TYR A 236 2.16 -11.76 14.90
CA TYR A 236 2.22 -12.99 14.12
C TYR A 236 3.65 -13.49 13.94
N THR A 237 4.59 -12.59 13.62
CA THR A 237 5.99 -12.92 13.43
C THR A 237 6.63 -13.47 14.70
N HIS A 238 6.49 -12.80 15.84
CA HIS A 238 7.03 -13.29 17.10
C HIS A 238 6.42 -14.63 17.52
N LEU A 239 5.12 -14.84 17.26
CA LEU A 239 4.51 -16.14 17.50
C LEU A 239 5.10 -17.23 16.59
N ALA A 240 5.27 -16.94 15.30
CA ALA A 240 5.86 -17.85 14.33
C ALA A 240 7.32 -18.19 14.67
N SER A 241 8.08 -17.22 15.19
CA SER A 241 9.44 -17.40 15.69
C SER A 241 9.53 -17.96 17.13
N LYS A 242 8.42 -18.45 17.71
CA LYS A 242 8.35 -19.01 19.08
C LYS A 242 8.73 -18.03 20.20
N LYS A 243 8.79 -16.72 19.93
CA LYS A 243 9.09 -15.65 20.90
C LYS A 243 7.82 -15.15 21.59
N ARG A 244 7.17 -16.02 22.38
CA ARG A 244 5.85 -15.77 23.01
C ARG A 244 5.80 -14.49 23.85
N GLY A 245 6.85 -14.18 24.61
CA GLY A 245 6.91 -12.97 25.44
C GLY A 245 6.81 -11.69 24.60
N LEU A 246 7.55 -11.63 23.49
CA LEU A 246 7.50 -10.50 22.56
C LEU A 246 6.14 -10.41 21.86
N ALA A 247 5.55 -11.55 21.46
CA ALA A 247 4.20 -11.55 20.89
C ALA A 247 3.16 -10.96 21.84
N GLN A 248 3.25 -11.25 23.15
CA GLN A 248 2.38 -10.63 24.17
C GLN A 248 2.62 -9.14 24.33
N GLN A 249 3.88 -8.70 24.27
CA GLN A 249 4.25 -7.29 24.33
C GLN A 249 3.69 -6.52 23.13
N SER A 250 3.92 -7.00 21.91
CA SER A 250 3.38 -6.39 20.68
C SER A 250 1.85 -6.37 20.69
N MET A 251 1.19 -7.41 21.22
CA MET A 251 -0.28 -7.44 21.35
C MET A 251 -0.79 -6.37 22.33
N ARG A 252 -0.09 -6.13 23.44
CA ARG A 252 -0.43 -5.05 24.39
C ARG A 252 -0.18 -3.68 23.79
N ALA A 253 0.91 -3.51 23.05
CA ALA A 253 1.20 -2.27 22.33
C ALA A 253 0.13 -2.00 21.26
N LEU A 254 -0.28 -3.03 20.52
CA LEU A 254 -1.38 -2.94 19.56
C LEU A 254 -2.69 -2.52 20.23
N ALA A 255 -3.03 -3.10 21.38
CA ALA A 255 -4.22 -2.70 22.14
C ALA A 255 -4.23 -1.22 22.52
N LYS A 256 -3.06 -0.65 22.82
CA LYS A 256 -2.89 0.77 23.17
C LYS A 256 -2.96 1.67 21.94
N ALA A 257 -2.39 1.23 20.81
CA ALA A 257 -2.35 1.98 19.57
C ALA A 257 -3.71 1.98 18.86
N ASP A 258 -4.29 0.79 18.64
CA ASP A 258 -5.61 0.60 18.03
C ASP A 258 -6.26 -0.70 18.50
N ALA A 259 -7.22 -0.59 19.42
CA ALA A 259 -7.96 -1.73 19.93
C ALA A 259 -8.87 -2.40 18.89
N ASN A 260 -9.28 -1.69 17.82
CA ASN A 260 -10.14 -2.28 16.77
C ASN A 260 -9.38 -3.32 15.96
N MET A 261 -8.06 -3.15 15.79
CA MET A 261 -7.17 -4.12 15.14
C MET A 261 -7.03 -5.44 15.91
N LEU A 262 -7.56 -5.52 17.14
CA LEU A 262 -7.62 -6.77 17.91
C LEU A 262 -8.84 -7.63 17.58
N ALA A 263 -9.87 -7.08 16.94
CA ALA A 263 -11.09 -7.82 16.61
C ALA A 263 -10.82 -9.11 15.78
N PRO A 264 -9.95 -9.10 14.75
CA PRO A 264 -9.63 -10.31 13.99
C PRO A 264 -9.02 -11.44 14.83
N PHE A 265 -8.30 -11.13 15.92
CA PHE A 265 -7.70 -12.13 16.80
C PHE A 265 -8.72 -12.83 17.72
N LEU A 266 -9.93 -12.30 17.82
CA LEU A 266 -11.02 -12.86 18.63
C LEU A 266 -11.99 -13.70 17.80
N GLY A 267 -11.79 -13.77 16.48
CA GLY A 267 -12.64 -14.49 15.55
C GLY A 267 -12.61 -16.01 15.73
N LYS A 268 -13.61 -16.68 15.14
CA LYS A 268 -13.65 -18.14 15.04
C LYS A 268 -12.49 -18.64 14.18
N GLY A 269 -11.88 -19.77 14.53
CA GLY A 269 -10.75 -20.36 13.79
C GLY A 269 -9.37 -19.79 14.15
N VAL A 270 -9.28 -18.75 14.98
CA VAL A 270 -8.01 -18.25 15.51
C VAL A 270 -7.49 -19.20 16.60
N ARG A 271 -6.17 -19.41 16.66
CA ARG A 271 -5.53 -20.25 17.68
C ARG A 271 -5.94 -19.79 19.10
N PRO A 272 -6.30 -20.71 20.01
CA PRO A 272 -6.74 -20.35 21.36
C PRO A 272 -5.74 -19.48 22.12
N GLU A 273 -4.44 -19.71 21.93
CA GLU A 273 -3.36 -18.92 22.53
C GLU A 273 -3.43 -17.44 22.12
N LEU A 274 -3.63 -17.16 20.82
CA LEU A 274 -3.79 -15.80 20.29
C LEU A 274 -5.04 -15.12 20.83
N GLN A 275 -6.16 -15.84 20.90
CA GLN A 275 -7.39 -15.30 21.49
C GLN A 275 -7.20 -14.91 22.96
N GLN A 276 -6.50 -15.73 23.74
CA GLN A 276 -6.20 -15.42 25.14
C GLN A 276 -5.28 -14.19 25.27
N MET A 277 -4.25 -14.11 24.43
CA MET A 277 -3.36 -12.93 24.38
C MET A 277 -4.15 -11.65 24.07
N ALA A 278 -4.99 -11.67 23.03
CA ALA A 278 -5.82 -10.53 22.65
C ALA A 278 -6.81 -10.11 23.76
N LYS A 279 -7.49 -11.08 24.40
CA LYS A 279 -8.38 -10.81 25.55
C LYS A 279 -7.63 -10.17 26.72
N LYS A 280 -6.43 -10.66 27.05
CA LYS A 280 -5.58 -10.08 28.12
C LYS A 280 -5.12 -8.68 27.75
N ALA A 281 -4.74 -8.45 26.49
CA ALA A 281 -4.32 -7.14 26.00
C ALA A 281 -5.47 -6.11 26.08
N LEU A 282 -6.68 -6.47 25.63
CA LEU A 282 -7.88 -5.62 25.77
C LEU A 282 -8.21 -5.29 27.24
N LYS A 283 -8.09 -6.27 28.14
CA LYS A 283 -8.26 -6.03 29.58
C LYS A 283 -7.24 -5.03 30.11
N SER A 284 -5.99 -5.10 29.67
CA SER A 284 -4.92 -4.19 30.13
C SER A 284 -5.12 -2.72 29.73
N VAL A 285 -5.94 -2.46 28.71
CA VAL A 285 -6.30 -1.10 28.26
C VAL A 285 -7.72 -0.69 28.66
N GLY A 286 -8.38 -1.44 29.56
CA GLY A 286 -9.73 -1.12 30.05
C GLY A 286 -10.87 -1.38 29.05
N LEU A 287 -10.59 -2.03 27.91
CA LEU A 287 -11.56 -2.32 26.84
C LEU A 287 -12.03 -3.78 26.83
N ALA A 288 -12.16 -4.39 28.02
CA ALA A 288 -12.53 -5.79 28.13
C ALA A 288 -13.91 -6.08 27.49
N PRO A 289 -14.04 -7.07 26.58
CA PRO A 289 -15.34 -7.47 26.06
C PRO A 289 -16.19 -8.04 27.21
N LYS A 290 -17.39 -7.49 27.41
CA LYS A 290 -18.33 -7.95 28.45
C LYS A 290 -18.59 -9.44 28.28
N GLN A 291 -18.33 -10.24 29.32
CA GLN A 291 -18.76 -11.63 29.38
C GLN A 291 -20.29 -11.65 29.19
N LYS A 292 -20.78 -12.31 28.15
CA LYS A 292 -22.20 -12.67 28.07
C LYS A 292 -22.46 -13.62 29.25
N MET A 293 -23.09 -13.13 30.31
CA MET A 293 -23.63 -14.01 31.35
C MET A 293 -24.58 -14.96 30.63
N GLN A 294 -24.24 -16.25 30.62
CA GLN A 294 -25.22 -17.28 30.30
C GLN A 294 -26.28 -17.17 31.38
N VAL A 295 -27.44 -16.62 31.03
CA VAL A 295 -28.63 -16.75 31.86
C VAL A 295 -28.96 -18.23 31.86
N GLN A 296 -28.51 -18.95 32.90
CA GLN A 296 -29.08 -20.23 33.24
C GLN A 296 -30.57 -19.98 33.44
N ARG A 297 -31.38 -20.34 32.44
CA ARG A 297 -32.81 -20.55 32.66
C ARG A 297 -32.90 -21.72 33.63
N ARG A 298 -33.05 -21.40 34.92
CA ARG A 298 -33.51 -22.37 35.92
C ARG A 298 -34.98 -22.64 35.60
N PHE A 299 -35.22 -23.90 35.22
CA PHE A 299 -36.45 -24.69 35.22
C PHE A 299 -37.71 -24.04 34.61
#